data_AF-A0A927GW43-F1
#
_entry.id   AF-A0A927GW43-F1
#
_cell.length_a   1.000
_cell.length_b   1.000
_cell.length_c   1.000
_cell.angle_alpha   90.00
_cell.angle_beta   90.00
_cell.angle_gamma   90.00
#
_symmetry.space_group_name_H-M   'P 1'
#
loop_
_entity.id
_entity.type
_entity.pdbx_description
1 polymer ?
#
loop_
_entity_poly.entity_id
_entity_poly.type
_entity_poly.pdbx_seq_one_letter_code
_entity_poly.pdbx_strand_id
1 'polypeptide(L)'
;MEDRNDYLEIRQRLQRSCTDWLEKQSASYLIRLQDNLVRRASCLPASAERSALFSQQLLIAAASPRATATLLSDLHSNLQGKLPYQTASNSALDQLNRLWQDIFPEQAEALLTSLRAISPVVVLAQFPNYAHQLELEPNQHNQALNLFNILVVKELPKLYRELQRQLHSVKDPQAELSGWLSHTSTQLTQSPLNGQQRALGQLRLQRLQNRLQNKSRPKIQPVSDETLLEVVANIFANVQTLSRLPNNLRATLNNLQNHCSRTALTDQQSFMNPLHPARVICQEVVSSCHLFEQATAEAQIQFVADLRHGVAQLENSSHNDNTVQALFHTSCSQLQSSAQLSKRRESQRQQGQENMARLRLQVHKLIDRKTENCSLSPEISELFYGPLTTIVIYFWSRHGSNSQAIQGYLKLIDDIIWYTHAHQNWNSLREAKDLGPRIESQLEEGLKRINYDQIETQKLIAKLHQLRYQALERSHIS
;
A
#
# COMPACT_ATOMS: atom_id res chain seq x y z
N MET A 1 -4.75 -40.58 -21.20
CA MET A 1 -5.25 -39.20 -21.45
C MET A 1 -5.13 -38.31 -20.22
N GLU A 2 -4.89 -38.85 -19.03
CA GLU A 2 -4.79 -38.10 -17.76
C GLU A 2 -3.47 -37.31 -17.60
N ASP A 3 -2.31 -37.81 -18.05
CA ASP A 3 -1.02 -37.09 -17.97
C ASP A 3 -0.94 -35.79 -18.80
N ARG A 4 -1.83 -35.63 -19.80
CA ARG A 4 -1.82 -34.49 -20.71
C ARG A 4 -2.31 -33.19 -20.04
N ASN A 5 -3.04 -33.28 -18.93
CA ASN A 5 -3.65 -32.13 -18.27
C ASN A 5 -2.71 -31.52 -17.20
N ASP A 6 -1.97 -32.36 -16.49
CA ASP A 6 -1.16 -31.95 -15.34
C ASP A 6 0.06 -31.10 -15.75
N TYR A 7 0.76 -31.45 -16.83
CA TYR A 7 1.90 -30.66 -17.31
C TYR A 7 1.45 -29.28 -17.82
N LEU A 8 0.25 -29.17 -18.40
CA LEU A 8 -0.27 -27.92 -18.93
C LEU A 8 -0.62 -26.97 -17.78
N GLU A 9 -1.25 -27.48 -16.72
CA GLU A 9 -1.56 -26.71 -15.51
C GLU A 9 -0.28 -26.22 -14.82
N ILE A 10 0.72 -27.08 -14.66
CA ILE A 10 2.00 -26.71 -14.04
C ILE A 10 2.76 -25.70 -14.90
N ARG A 11 2.76 -25.88 -16.23
CA ARG A 11 3.35 -24.91 -17.17
C ARG A 11 2.66 -23.54 -17.07
N GLN A 12 1.32 -23.51 -17.04
CA GLN A 12 0.56 -22.27 -16.87
C GLN A 12 0.85 -21.59 -15.53
N ARG A 13 0.98 -22.37 -14.44
CA ARG A 13 1.36 -21.85 -13.11
C ARG A 13 2.75 -21.23 -13.11
N LEU A 14 3.72 -21.86 -13.76
CA LEU A 14 5.08 -21.32 -13.90
C LEU A 14 5.06 -20.03 -14.74
N GLN A 15 4.31 -20.00 -15.84
CA GLN A 15 4.15 -18.81 -16.68
C GLN A 15 3.54 -17.65 -15.90
N ARG A 16 2.50 -17.90 -15.10
CA ARG A 16 1.90 -16.92 -14.20
C ARG A 16 2.90 -16.40 -13.16
N SER A 17 3.70 -17.30 -12.58
CA SER A 17 4.76 -16.90 -11.65
C SER A 17 5.80 -15.98 -12.30
N CYS A 18 6.07 -16.16 -13.60
CA CYS A 18 6.97 -15.29 -14.36
C CYS A 18 6.34 -13.92 -14.63
N THR A 19 5.06 -13.86 -15.00
CA THR A 19 4.35 -12.60 -15.23
C THR A 19 4.23 -11.77 -13.95
N ASP A 20 3.81 -12.39 -12.85
CA ASP A 20 3.65 -11.74 -11.55
C ASP A 20 4.99 -11.21 -11.03
N TRP A 21 6.07 -11.97 -11.25
CA TRP A 21 7.41 -11.53 -10.90
C TRP A 21 7.86 -10.32 -11.73
N LEU A 22 7.67 -10.34 -13.04
CA LEU A 22 8.12 -9.24 -13.91
C LEU A 22 7.32 -7.95 -13.64
N GLU A 23 6.02 -8.07 -13.37
CA GLU A 23 5.18 -6.94 -12.94
C GLU A 23 5.69 -6.30 -11.65
N LYS A 24 6.08 -7.13 -10.67
CA LYS A 24 6.64 -6.64 -9.41
C LYS A 24 8.01 -5.97 -9.60
N GLN A 25 8.86 -6.52 -10.46
CA GLN A 25 10.17 -5.93 -10.74
C GLN A 25 10.06 -4.65 -11.56
N SER A 26 9.13 -4.57 -12.52
CA SER A 26 8.90 -3.36 -13.29
C SER A 26 8.39 -2.23 -12.40
N ALA A 27 7.47 -2.50 -11.48
CA ALA A 27 7.02 -1.52 -10.48
C ALA A 27 8.18 -1.02 -9.60
N SER A 28 9.01 -1.94 -9.11
CA SER A 28 10.18 -1.60 -8.29
C SER A 28 11.22 -0.79 -9.07
N TYR A 29 11.46 -1.14 -10.33
CA TYR A 29 12.32 -0.42 -11.24
C TYR A 29 11.83 1.00 -11.49
N LEU A 30 10.53 1.19 -11.79
CA LEU A 30 9.94 2.50 -12.06
C LEU A 30 10.02 3.43 -10.86
N ILE A 31 9.71 2.93 -9.66
CA ILE A 31 9.89 3.70 -8.41
C ILE A 31 11.35 4.15 -8.29
N ARG A 32 12.30 3.23 -8.50
CA ARG A 32 13.71 3.54 -8.31
C ARG A 32 14.28 4.48 -9.38
N LEU A 33 13.80 4.38 -10.61
CA LEU A 33 14.15 5.26 -11.71
C LEU A 33 13.67 6.69 -11.43
N GLN A 34 12.41 6.85 -11.03
CA GLN A 34 11.84 8.16 -10.68
C GLN A 34 12.55 8.78 -9.46
N ASP A 35 12.79 7.98 -8.41
CA ASP A 35 13.57 8.40 -7.24
C ASP A 35 14.98 8.87 -7.63
N ASN A 36 15.63 8.18 -8.57
CA ASN A 36 16.97 8.55 -9.03
C ASN A 36 16.98 9.93 -9.70
N LEU A 37 15.99 10.20 -10.57
CA LEU A 37 15.82 11.50 -11.23
C LEU A 37 15.57 12.61 -10.21
N VAL A 38 14.68 12.39 -9.24
CA VAL A 38 14.36 13.38 -8.19
C VAL A 38 15.58 13.68 -7.31
N ARG A 39 16.34 12.66 -6.93
CA ARG A 39 17.56 12.84 -6.12
C ARG A 39 18.61 13.65 -6.88
N ARG A 40 18.84 13.33 -8.15
CA ARG A 40 19.78 14.08 -9.01
C ARG A 40 19.34 15.52 -9.19
N ALA A 41 18.05 15.76 -9.43
CA ALA A 41 17.49 17.10 -9.54
C ALA A 41 17.65 17.91 -8.23
N SER A 42 17.53 17.24 -7.08
CA SER A 42 17.65 17.87 -5.76
C SER A 42 19.10 18.22 -5.38
N CYS A 43 20.09 17.55 -5.97
CA CYS A 43 21.51 17.87 -5.80
C CYS A 43 22.00 19.00 -6.72
N LEU A 44 21.17 19.44 -7.67
CA LEU A 44 21.50 20.53 -8.59
C LEU A 44 20.97 21.89 -8.10
N PRO A 45 21.72 22.99 -8.30
CA PRO A 45 21.20 24.33 -8.11
C PRO A 45 20.03 24.61 -9.08
N ALA A 46 19.27 25.68 -8.83
CA ALA A 46 18.15 26.09 -9.69
C ALA A 46 18.67 26.39 -11.11
N SER A 47 18.50 25.41 -12.01
CA SER A 47 19.08 25.35 -13.34
C SER A 47 18.09 24.71 -14.32
N ALA A 48 18.29 24.95 -15.62
CA ALA A 48 17.49 24.31 -16.67
C ALA A 48 17.56 22.77 -16.59
N GLU A 49 18.71 22.23 -16.21
CA GLU A 49 18.94 20.79 -16.02
C GLU A 49 18.09 20.21 -14.87
N ARG A 50 17.99 20.93 -13.74
CA ARG A 50 17.11 20.53 -12.62
C ARG A 50 15.65 20.46 -13.06
N SER A 51 15.17 21.47 -13.80
CA SER A 51 13.79 21.48 -14.30
C SER A 51 13.54 20.35 -15.30
N ALA A 52 14.50 20.08 -16.20
CA ALA A 52 14.39 18.98 -17.17
C ALA A 52 14.27 17.60 -16.48
N LEU A 53 15.03 17.35 -15.41
CA LEU A 53 14.93 16.10 -14.65
C LEU A 53 13.58 15.90 -13.95
N PHE A 54 12.99 16.96 -13.41
CA PHE A 54 11.64 16.91 -12.82
C PHE A 54 10.57 16.69 -13.89
N SER A 55 10.65 17.40 -15.03
CA SER A 55 9.75 17.18 -16.17
C SER A 55 9.83 15.74 -16.68
N GLN A 56 11.04 15.19 -16.81
CA GLN A 56 11.25 13.81 -17.23
C GLN A 56 10.63 12.80 -16.25
N GLN A 57 10.70 13.06 -14.94
CA GLN A 57 10.08 12.19 -13.95
C GLN A 57 8.55 12.19 -14.08
N LEU A 58 7.92 13.33 -14.34
CA LEU A 58 6.47 13.42 -14.56
C LEU A 58 6.03 12.68 -15.82
N LEU A 59 6.79 12.80 -16.92
CA LEU A 59 6.53 12.05 -18.16
C LEU A 59 6.60 10.54 -17.92
N ILE A 60 7.66 10.07 -17.26
CA ILE A 60 7.83 8.65 -16.91
C ILE A 60 6.68 8.17 -16.00
N ALA A 61 6.25 8.99 -15.03
CA ALA A 61 5.14 8.63 -14.15
C ALA A 61 3.81 8.46 -14.92
N ALA A 62 3.54 9.35 -15.89
CA ALA A 62 2.37 9.26 -16.75
C ALA A 62 2.42 8.05 -17.71
N ALA A 63 3.61 7.76 -18.26
CA ALA A 63 3.82 6.66 -19.20
C ALA A 63 3.92 5.26 -18.54
N SER A 64 4.15 5.21 -17.22
CA SER A 64 4.41 3.97 -16.45
C SER A 64 3.37 2.86 -16.65
N PRO A 65 2.04 3.11 -16.61
CA PRO A 65 1.04 2.06 -16.79
C PRO A 65 1.09 1.44 -18.19
N ARG A 66 1.21 2.28 -19.23
CA ARG A 66 1.31 1.86 -20.63
C ARG A 66 2.59 1.05 -20.86
N ALA A 67 3.73 1.57 -20.43
CA ALA A 67 5.01 0.89 -20.59
C ALA A 67 5.02 -0.47 -19.89
N THR A 68 4.43 -0.57 -18.70
CA THR A 68 4.31 -1.84 -17.96
C THR A 68 3.42 -2.84 -18.70
N ALA A 69 2.28 -2.38 -19.23
CA ALA A 69 1.39 -3.24 -20.03
C ALA A 69 2.09 -3.76 -21.29
N THR A 70 2.87 -2.91 -21.99
CA THR A 70 3.65 -3.35 -23.15
C THR A 70 4.71 -4.38 -22.77
N LEU A 71 5.46 -4.15 -21.68
CA LEU A 71 6.48 -5.10 -21.19
C LEU A 71 5.87 -6.48 -20.85
N LEU A 72 4.71 -6.51 -20.20
CA LEU A 72 4.01 -7.75 -19.88
C LEU A 72 3.45 -8.44 -21.12
N SER A 73 2.95 -7.67 -22.09
CA SER A 73 2.52 -8.19 -23.40
C SER A 73 3.67 -8.82 -24.17
N ASP A 74 4.85 -8.19 -24.17
CA ASP A 74 6.06 -8.72 -24.80
C ASP A 74 6.51 -10.03 -24.14
N LEU A 75 6.47 -10.11 -22.80
CA LEU A 75 6.74 -11.36 -22.08
C LEU A 75 5.73 -12.46 -22.47
N HIS A 76 4.43 -12.14 -22.51
CA HIS A 76 3.39 -13.10 -22.86
C HIS A 76 3.58 -13.64 -24.29
N SER A 77 3.87 -12.76 -25.25
CA SER A 77 4.22 -13.13 -26.61
C SER A 77 5.45 -14.06 -26.66
N ASN A 78 6.49 -13.75 -25.89
CA ASN A 78 7.69 -14.59 -25.81
C ASN A 78 7.43 -15.96 -25.16
N LEU A 79 6.55 -16.04 -24.15
CA LEU A 79 6.13 -17.30 -23.52
C LEU A 79 5.38 -18.23 -24.51
N GLN A 80 4.65 -17.63 -25.46
CA GLN A 80 3.91 -18.32 -26.53
C GLN A 80 4.69 -18.44 -27.84
N GLY A 81 5.91 -17.92 -27.89
CA GLY A 81 6.74 -17.92 -29.09
C GLY A 81 7.11 -19.32 -29.57
N LYS A 82 7.54 -19.41 -30.83
CA LYS A 82 7.94 -20.70 -31.47
C LYS A 82 9.41 -21.06 -31.26
N LEU A 83 10.16 -20.14 -30.67
CA LEU A 83 11.61 -20.18 -30.62
C LEU A 83 12.06 -20.81 -29.29
N PRO A 84 12.71 -21.99 -29.30
CA PRO A 84 13.07 -22.69 -28.06
C PRO A 84 14.30 -22.09 -27.39
N TYR A 85 14.45 -22.42 -26.11
CA TYR A 85 15.66 -22.20 -25.32
C TYR A 85 16.78 -23.13 -25.78
N GLN A 86 17.99 -22.60 -25.90
CA GLN A 86 19.19 -23.38 -26.20
C GLN A 86 19.90 -23.73 -24.89
N THR A 87 20.05 -25.03 -24.63
CA THR A 87 20.76 -25.56 -23.46
C THR A 87 22.23 -25.13 -23.46
N ALA A 88 22.85 -25.05 -22.28
CA ALA A 88 24.22 -24.56 -22.05
C ALA A 88 24.41 -23.02 -22.14
N SER A 89 23.33 -22.25 -22.24
CA SER A 89 23.39 -20.78 -22.20
C SER A 89 23.28 -20.21 -20.79
N ASN A 90 22.71 -20.95 -19.83
CA ASN A 90 22.56 -20.51 -18.44
C ASN A 90 22.37 -21.71 -17.50
N SER A 91 23.29 -21.91 -16.56
CA SER A 91 23.30 -23.08 -15.67
C SER A 91 22.05 -23.23 -14.80
N ALA A 92 21.38 -22.13 -14.42
CA ALA A 92 20.16 -22.18 -13.61
C ALA A 92 18.92 -22.55 -14.45
N LEU A 93 18.84 -22.05 -15.68
CA LEU A 93 17.81 -22.47 -16.63
C LEU A 93 18.02 -23.90 -17.10
N ASP A 94 19.28 -24.34 -17.27
CA ASP A 94 19.61 -25.74 -17.56
C ASP A 94 19.21 -26.68 -16.41
N GLN A 95 19.33 -26.25 -15.16
CA GLN A 95 18.82 -26.99 -14.00
C GLN A 95 17.29 -27.08 -14.01
N LEU A 96 16.60 -25.98 -14.30
CA LEU A 96 15.13 -25.96 -14.44
C LEU A 96 14.67 -26.89 -15.57
N ASN A 97 15.36 -26.87 -16.71
CA ASN A 97 15.05 -27.73 -17.85
C ASN A 97 15.23 -29.20 -17.50
N ARG A 98 16.32 -29.57 -16.81
CA ARG A 98 16.54 -30.94 -16.33
C ARG A 98 15.46 -31.40 -15.36
N LEU A 99 15.09 -30.56 -14.39
CA LEU A 99 14.01 -30.89 -13.46
C LEU A 99 12.68 -31.09 -14.17
N TRP A 100 12.38 -30.27 -15.18
CA TRP A 100 11.20 -30.45 -16.02
C TRP A 100 11.23 -31.77 -16.79
N GLN A 101 12.35 -32.08 -17.45
CA GLN A 101 12.53 -33.33 -18.20
C GLN A 101 12.41 -34.57 -17.31
N ASP A 102 12.90 -34.49 -16.07
CA ASP A 102 12.76 -35.56 -15.08
C ASP A 102 11.29 -35.80 -14.66
N ILE A 103 10.48 -34.74 -14.60
CA ILE A 103 9.07 -34.83 -14.17
C ILE A 103 8.16 -35.18 -15.34
N PHE A 104 8.42 -34.61 -16.52
CA PHE A 104 7.61 -34.74 -17.73
C PHE A 104 8.46 -35.16 -18.94
N PRO A 105 8.94 -36.41 -19.00
CA PRO A 105 9.84 -36.87 -20.06
C PRO A 105 9.18 -36.82 -21.45
N GLU A 106 7.88 -37.10 -21.55
CA GLU A 106 7.12 -37.05 -22.80
C GLU A 106 6.87 -35.62 -23.32
N GLN A 107 7.01 -34.59 -22.46
CA GLN A 107 6.81 -33.19 -22.79
C GLN A 107 8.06 -32.34 -22.51
N ALA A 108 9.24 -32.93 -22.72
CA ALA A 108 10.54 -32.29 -22.48
C ALA A 108 10.69 -30.91 -23.13
N GLU A 109 10.11 -30.70 -24.31
CA GLU A 109 10.23 -29.45 -25.07
C GLU A 109 9.23 -28.36 -24.63
N ALA A 110 8.19 -28.71 -23.88
CA ALA A 110 7.09 -27.79 -23.57
C ALA A 110 7.52 -26.56 -22.75
N LEU A 111 8.58 -26.67 -21.95
CA LEU A 111 9.09 -25.57 -21.13
C LEU A 111 10.14 -24.72 -21.85
N LEU A 112 10.69 -25.17 -22.99
CA LEU A 112 11.81 -24.49 -23.65
C LEU A 112 11.48 -23.05 -24.08
N THR A 113 10.25 -22.79 -24.56
CA THR A 113 9.84 -21.42 -24.92
C THR A 113 9.74 -20.53 -23.68
N SER A 114 9.28 -21.09 -22.56
CA SER A 114 9.14 -20.36 -21.30
C SER A 114 10.50 -20.03 -20.69
N LEU A 115 11.47 -20.95 -20.75
CA LEU A 115 12.85 -20.71 -20.31
C LEU A 115 13.55 -19.63 -21.16
N ARG A 116 13.30 -19.61 -22.47
CA ARG A 116 13.85 -18.58 -23.36
C ARG A 116 13.31 -17.19 -23.00
N ALA A 117 12.00 -17.07 -22.78
CA ALA A 117 11.34 -15.80 -22.49
C ALA A 117 11.91 -15.13 -21.22
N ILE A 118 12.30 -15.94 -20.22
CA ILE A 118 12.89 -15.46 -18.96
C ILE A 118 14.43 -15.48 -18.96
N SER A 119 15.06 -15.70 -20.11
CA SER A 119 16.52 -15.67 -20.21
C SER A 119 17.05 -14.24 -20.05
N PRO A 120 18.23 -14.04 -19.42
CA PRO A 120 18.77 -12.71 -19.20
C PRO A 120 18.90 -11.88 -20.49
N VAL A 121 19.26 -12.54 -21.60
CA VAL A 121 19.41 -11.91 -22.92
C VAL A 121 18.07 -11.40 -23.44
N VAL A 122 17.01 -12.21 -23.37
CA VAL A 122 15.68 -11.84 -23.87
C VAL A 122 15.02 -10.78 -22.98
N VAL A 123 15.21 -10.87 -21.66
CA VAL A 123 14.70 -9.86 -20.72
C VAL A 123 15.42 -8.52 -20.91
N LEU A 124 16.74 -8.53 -21.13
CA LEU A 124 17.50 -7.32 -21.46
C LEU A 124 17.09 -6.73 -22.82
N ALA A 125 16.85 -7.57 -23.82
CA ALA A 125 16.47 -7.14 -25.16
C ALA A 125 15.11 -6.42 -25.22
N GLN A 126 14.27 -6.54 -24.18
CA GLN A 126 13.02 -5.79 -24.06
C GLN A 126 13.23 -4.34 -23.61
N PHE A 127 14.39 -4.01 -23.03
CA PHE A 127 14.65 -2.68 -22.49
C PHE A 127 14.52 -1.55 -23.51
N PRO A 128 15.01 -1.63 -24.76
CA PRO A 128 14.88 -0.53 -25.72
C PRO A 128 13.43 -0.16 -26.02
N ASN A 129 12.55 -1.16 -26.23
CA ASN A 129 11.12 -0.91 -26.42
C ASN A 129 10.50 -0.32 -25.14
N TYR A 130 10.85 -0.89 -23.98
CA TYR A 130 10.37 -0.39 -22.70
C TYR A 130 10.78 1.06 -22.41
N ALA A 131 12.03 1.42 -22.74
CA ALA A 131 12.55 2.78 -22.60
C ALA A 131 11.85 3.75 -23.55
N HIS A 132 11.57 3.33 -24.78
CA HIS A 132 10.79 4.10 -25.75
C HIS A 132 9.36 4.35 -25.24
N GLN A 133 8.67 3.34 -24.70
CA GLN A 133 7.33 3.51 -24.13
C GLN A 133 7.32 4.39 -22.88
N LEU A 134 8.45 4.51 -22.16
CA LEU A 134 8.61 5.42 -21.03
C LEU A 134 8.99 6.85 -21.42
N GLU A 135 9.11 7.13 -22.73
CA GLU A 135 9.54 8.43 -23.26
C GLU A 135 10.87 8.88 -22.63
N LEU A 136 11.78 7.93 -22.38
CA LEU A 136 13.08 8.21 -21.78
C LEU A 136 13.94 9.04 -22.73
N GLU A 137 14.52 10.12 -22.23
CA GLU A 137 15.47 10.92 -23.01
C GLU A 137 16.77 10.16 -23.29
N PRO A 138 17.40 10.32 -24.48
CA PRO A 138 18.64 9.62 -24.87
C PRO A 138 19.75 9.71 -23.83
N ASN A 139 19.89 10.86 -23.17
CA ASN A 139 20.90 11.11 -22.14
C ASN A 139 20.68 10.31 -20.84
N GLN A 140 19.48 9.79 -20.57
CA GLN A 140 19.17 8.97 -19.39
C GLN A 140 19.25 7.46 -19.65
N HIS A 141 19.34 7.03 -20.92
CA HIS A 141 19.24 5.62 -21.29
C HIS A 141 20.28 4.72 -20.62
N ASN A 142 21.54 5.14 -20.57
CA ASN A 142 22.61 4.33 -19.97
C ASN A 142 22.37 4.09 -18.47
N GLN A 143 21.90 5.11 -17.75
CA GLN A 143 21.62 4.98 -16.32
C GLN A 143 20.36 4.15 -16.06
N ALA A 144 19.33 4.35 -16.86
CA ALA A 144 18.11 3.55 -16.85
C ALA A 144 18.40 2.07 -17.14
N LEU A 145 19.23 1.78 -18.15
CA LEU A 145 19.66 0.42 -18.49
C LEU A 145 20.44 -0.24 -17.35
N ASN A 146 21.36 0.50 -16.72
CA ASN A 146 22.10 0.00 -15.56
C ASN A 146 21.17 -0.34 -14.38
N LEU A 147 20.20 0.53 -14.09
CA LEU A 147 19.19 0.27 -13.06
C LEU A 147 18.33 -0.95 -13.41
N PHE A 148 17.93 -1.10 -14.68
CA PHE A 148 17.14 -2.23 -15.15
C PHE A 148 17.92 -3.54 -15.03
N ASN A 149 19.21 -3.54 -15.39
CA ASN A 149 20.08 -4.68 -15.22
C ASN A 149 20.20 -5.09 -13.74
N ILE A 150 20.32 -4.12 -12.83
CA ILE A 150 20.43 -4.41 -11.39
C ILE A 150 19.12 -4.91 -10.78
N LEU A 151 18.00 -4.27 -11.09
CA LEU A 151 16.71 -4.52 -10.42
C LEU A 151 15.90 -5.64 -11.08
N VAL A 152 16.13 -5.92 -12.35
CA VAL A 152 15.38 -6.96 -13.08
C VAL A 152 16.31 -8.14 -13.36
N VAL A 153 17.39 -7.92 -14.10
CA VAL A 153 18.19 -9.02 -14.67
C VAL A 153 19.01 -9.76 -13.62
N LYS A 154 19.68 -9.03 -12.71
CA LYS A 154 20.41 -9.64 -11.58
C LYS A 154 19.49 -10.33 -10.57
N GLU A 155 18.19 -10.06 -10.63
CA GLU A 155 17.18 -10.64 -9.74
C GLU A 155 16.55 -11.93 -10.33
N LEU A 156 16.79 -12.23 -11.61
CA LEU A 156 16.33 -13.46 -12.28
C LEU A 156 16.71 -14.77 -11.53
N PRO A 157 17.90 -14.91 -10.91
CA PRO A 157 18.21 -16.10 -10.11
C PRO A 157 17.26 -16.34 -8.92
N LYS A 158 16.57 -15.30 -8.42
CA LYS A 158 15.53 -15.47 -7.38
C LYS A 158 14.27 -16.08 -7.98
N LEU A 159 13.86 -15.64 -9.18
CA LEU A 159 12.77 -16.24 -9.93
C LEU A 159 13.08 -17.71 -10.22
N TYR A 160 14.27 -18.03 -10.70
CA TYR A 160 14.63 -19.41 -11.03
C TYR A 160 14.54 -20.34 -9.82
N ARG A 161 14.99 -19.90 -8.63
CA ARG A 161 14.85 -20.67 -7.39
C ARG A 161 13.40 -20.86 -6.94
N GLU A 162 12.52 -19.91 -7.23
CA GLU A 162 11.07 -20.05 -6.99
C GLU A 162 10.47 -21.10 -7.92
N LEU A 163 10.77 -21.02 -9.22
CA LEU A 163 10.31 -22.00 -10.20
C LEU A 163 10.86 -23.41 -9.91
N GLN A 164 12.12 -23.52 -9.45
CA GLN A 164 12.70 -24.79 -9.03
C GLN A 164 11.95 -25.37 -7.82
N ARG A 165 11.62 -24.56 -6.81
CA ARG A 165 10.82 -25.00 -5.66
C ARG A 165 9.45 -25.52 -6.09
N GLN A 166 8.77 -24.82 -7.01
CA GLN A 166 7.49 -25.26 -7.55
C GLN A 166 7.57 -26.56 -8.36
N LEU A 167 8.71 -26.87 -8.98
CA LEU A 167 8.93 -28.14 -9.68
C LEU A 167 9.33 -29.26 -8.71
N HIS A 168 10.15 -28.95 -7.71
CA HIS A 168 10.49 -29.90 -6.64
C HIS A 168 9.26 -30.32 -5.83
N SER A 169 8.31 -29.41 -5.58
CA SER A 169 7.04 -29.74 -4.91
C SER A 169 6.18 -30.72 -5.70
N VAL A 170 6.36 -30.78 -7.04
CA VAL A 170 5.71 -31.74 -7.92
C VAL A 170 6.44 -33.09 -7.89
N LYS A 171 7.78 -33.07 -7.85
CA LYS A 171 8.61 -34.29 -7.86
C LYS A 171 8.60 -35.05 -6.52
N ASP A 172 8.61 -34.35 -5.38
CA ASP A 172 8.61 -34.96 -4.05
C ASP A 172 7.89 -34.08 -2.99
N PRO A 173 6.57 -34.27 -2.81
CA PRO A 173 5.78 -33.53 -1.83
C PRO A 173 6.23 -33.73 -0.37
N GLN A 174 6.94 -34.82 -0.06
CA GLN A 174 7.31 -35.20 1.32
C GLN A 174 8.69 -34.67 1.73
N ALA A 175 9.64 -34.59 0.79
CA ALA A 175 10.95 -33.99 1.03
C ALA A 175 10.86 -32.49 1.37
N GLU A 176 9.88 -31.77 0.82
CA GLU A 176 9.65 -30.36 1.14
C GLU A 176 9.06 -30.22 2.56
N LEU A 177 8.02 -30.99 2.90
CA LEU A 177 7.35 -30.94 4.21
C LEU A 177 8.30 -31.26 5.38
N SER A 178 9.18 -32.24 5.21
CA SER A 178 10.21 -32.59 6.19
C SER A 178 11.28 -31.49 6.33
N GLY A 179 11.67 -30.83 5.24
CA GLY A 179 12.54 -29.66 5.26
C GLY A 179 11.92 -28.46 6.00
N TRP A 180 10.63 -28.18 5.75
CA TRP A 180 9.88 -27.13 6.45
C TRP A 180 9.74 -27.42 7.96
N LEU A 181 9.56 -28.69 8.35
CA LEU A 181 9.51 -29.10 9.75
C LEU A 181 10.85 -28.93 10.48
N SER A 182 11.95 -29.33 9.83
CA SER A 182 13.30 -29.13 10.38
C SER A 182 13.59 -27.64 10.57
N HIS A 183 13.28 -26.80 9.58
CA HIS A 183 13.51 -25.36 9.64
C HIS A 183 12.68 -24.67 10.74
N THR A 184 11.40 -25.01 10.86
CA THR A 184 10.52 -24.43 11.89
C THR A 184 10.87 -24.89 13.30
N SER A 185 11.29 -26.15 13.48
CA SER A 185 11.81 -26.66 14.75
C SER A 185 13.11 -25.97 15.18
N THR A 186 14.02 -25.73 14.21
CA THR A 186 15.29 -25.04 14.44
C THR A 186 15.09 -23.56 14.80
N GLN A 187 14.13 -22.88 14.16
CA GLN A 187 13.80 -21.49 14.50
C GLN A 187 13.24 -21.33 15.93
N LEU A 188 12.45 -22.30 16.41
CA LEU A 188 11.89 -22.29 17.76
C LEU A 188 12.94 -22.50 18.86
N THR A 189 14.08 -23.11 18.51
CA THR A 189 15.17 -23.45 19.45
C THR A 189 16.29 -22.41 19.47
N GLN A 190 16.54 -21.68 18.37
CA GLN A 190 17.72 -20.83 18.22
C GLN A 190 17.50 -19.31 18.44
N SER A 191 16.25 -18.81 18.52
CA SER A 191 15.97 -17.36 18.63
C SER A 191 15.31 -16.95 19.96
N PRO A 192 15.65 -15.78 20.56
CA PRO A 192 14.89 -15.21 21.68
C PRO A 192 13.55 -14.64 21.17
N LEU A 193 12.58 -15.53 20.94
CA LEU A 193 11.26 -15.20 20.42
C LEU A 193 10.34 -14.69 21.53
N ASN A 194 9.61 -13.61 21.27
CA ASN A 194 8.54 -13.11 22.16
C ASN A 194 7.38 -14.13 22.22
N GLY A 195 6.56 -14.09 23.28
CA GLY A 195 5.51 -15.09 23.56
C GLY A 195 4.53 -15.33 22.40
N GLN A 196 4.11 -14.28 21.69
CA GLN A 196 3.27 -14.40 20.50
C GLN A 196 3.97 -15.07 19.31
N GLN A 197 5.26 -14.77 19.09
CA GLN A 197 6.04 -15.37 18.00
C GLN A 197 6.29 -16.85 18.25
N ARG A 198 6.50 -17.24 19.51
CA ARG A 198 6.62 -18.64 19.93
C ARG A 198 5.31 -19.40 19.74
N ALA A 199 4.17 -18.82 20.13
CA ALA A 199 2.85 -19.43 19.94
C ALA A 199 2.51 -19.67 18.45
N LEU A 200 2.79 -18.68 17.58
CA LEU A 200 2.59 -18.83 16.14
C LEU A 200 3.51 -19.88 15.51
N GLY A 201 4.78 -19.93 15.93
CA GLY A 201 5.73 -20.95 15.48
C GLY A 201 5.30 -22.36 15.91
N GLN A 202 4.83 -22.53 17.14
CA GLN A 202 4.30 -23.80 17.65
C GLN A 202 3.05 -24.26 16.88
N LEU A 203 2.11 -23.34 16.60
CA LEU A 203 0.90 -23.65 15.84
C LEU A 203 1.22 -24.07 14.40
N ARG A 204 2.22 -23.43 13.78
CA ARG A 204 2.70 -23.80 12.44
C ARG A 204 3.34 -25.18 12.43
N LEU A 205 4.14 -25.51 13.45
CA LEU A 205 4.78 -26.81 13.60
C LEU A 205 3.74 -27.93 13.80
N GLN A 206 2.72 -27.70 14.62
CA GLN A 206 1.62 -28.65 14.83
C GLN A 206 0.84 -28.93 13.54
N ARG A 207 0.55 -27.91 12.72
CA ARG A 207 -0.11 -28.08 11.42
C ARG A 207 0.73 -28.89 10.43
N LEU A 208 2.04 -28.65 10.41
CA LEU A 208 2.97 -29.39 9.55
C LEU A 208 3.10 -30.86 10.00
N GLN A 209 3.12 -31.12 11.31
CA GLN A 209 3.12 -32.47 11.86
C GLN A 209 1.82 -33.24 11.54
N ASN A 210 0.66 -32.60 11.65
CA ASN A 210 -0.62 -33.22 11.28
C ASN A 210 -0.68 -33.61 9.80
N ARG A 211 -0.04 -32.83 8.92
CA ARG A 211 0.09 -33.16 7.49
C ARG A 211 1.02 -34.35 7.21
N LEU A 212 2.04 -34.59 8.03
CA LEU A 212 2.87 -35.79 7.94
C LEU A 212 2.18 -37.04 8.49
N GLN A 213 1.35 -36.90 9.53
CA GLN A 213 0.66 -38.03 10.15
C GLN A 213 -0.48 -38.57 9.28
N ASN A 214 -1.11 -37.71 8.47
CA ASN A 214 -2.09 -38.14 7.47
C ASN A 214 -1.40 -38.80 6.27
N LYS A 215 -1.14 -40.11 6.38
CA LYS A 215 -0.50 -40.99 5.38
C LYS A 215 -1.28 -41.24 4.09
N SER A 216 -2.45 -40.65 3.89
CA SER A 216 -3.29 -41.03 2.75
C SER A 216 -2.97 -40.18 1.52
N ARG A 217 -2.24 -40.78 0.57
CA ARG A 217 -2.52 -40.59 -0.86
C ARG A 217 -4.05 -40.56 -1.00
N PRO A 218 -4.67 -39.56 -1.67
CA PRO A 218 -6.08 -39.67 -1.96
C PRO A 218 -6.23 -40.85 -2.93
N LYS A 219 -6.57 -42.02 -2.39
CA LYS A 219 -7.39 -42.96 -3.15
C LYS A 219 -8.63 -42.16 -3.48
N ILE A 220 -8.96 -42.04 -4.77
CA ILE A 220 -10.25 -41.56 -5.23
C ILE A 220 -11.27 -42.59 -4.72
N GLN A 221 -11.70 -42.39 -3.47
CA GLN A 221 -12.97 -42.89 -2.99
C GLN A 221 -14.04 -42.02 -3.65
N PRO A 222 -15.24 -42.57 -3.91
CA PRO A 222 -16.36 -41.74 -4.30
C PRO A 222 -16.47 -40.61 -3.27
N VAL A 223 -16.49 -39.37 -3.78
CA VAL A 223 -16.62 -38.17 -2.95
C VAL A 223 -17.85 -38.38 -2.07
N SER A 224 -17.65 -38.53 -0.76
CA SER A 224 -18.79 -38.70 0.14
C SER A 224 -19.53 -37.38 0.26
N ASP A 225 -20.85 -37.42 0.37
CA ASP A 225 -21.67 -36.23 0.62
C ASP A 225 -21.15 -35.43 1.83
N GLU A 226 -20.60 -36.12 2.83
CA GLU A 226 -19.97 -35.54 4.00
C GLU A 226 -18.74 -34.67 3.66
N THR A 227 -17.85 -35.14 2.78
CA THR A 227 -16.71 -34.34 2.31
C THR A 227 -17.12 -33.11 1.49
N LEU A 228 -18.19 -33.20 0.69
CA LEU A 228 -18.72 -32.06 -0.07
C LEU A 228 -19.26 -30.97 0.86
N LEU A 229 -20.04 -31.36 1.86
CA LEU A 229 -20.60 -30.45 2.86
C LEU A 229 -19.50 -29.85 3.75
N GLU A 230 -18.46 -30.60 4.09
CA GLU A 230 -17.31 -30.07 4.84
C GLU A 230 -16.55 -28.98 4.07
N VAL A 231 -16.39 -29.14 2.74
CA VAL A 231 -15.79 -28.09 1.89
C VAL A 231 -16.64 -26.82 1.90
N VAL A 232 -17.97 -26.95 1.78
CA VAL A 232 -18.88 -25.79 1.87
C VAL A 232 -18.81 -25.15 3.25
N ALA A 233 -18.85 -25.94 4.32
CA ALA A 233 -18.73 -25.44 5.69
C ALA A 233 -17.43 -24.67 5.90
N ASN A 234 -16.31 -25.14 5.35
CA ASN A 234 -15.02 -24.46 5.43
C ASN A 234 -15.00 -23.09 4.72
N ILE A 235 -15.74 -22.91 3.63
CA ILE A 235 -15.86 -21.60 2.95
C ILE A 235 -16.57 -20.60 3.87
N PHE A 236 -17.61 -21.05 4.59
CA PHE A 236 -18.44 -20.18 5.44
C PHE A 236 -18.05 -20.15 6.92
N ALA A 237 -17.08 -20.96 7.36
CA ALA A 237 -16.70 -21.11 8.76
C ALA A 237 -16.38 -19.77 9.45
N ASN A 238 -15.69 -18.88 8.73
CA ASN A 238 -15.29 -17.58 9.26
C ASN A 238 -16.41 -16.54 9.24
N VAL A 239 -17.45 -16.73 8.42
CA VAL A 239 -18.59 -15.80 8.32
C VAL A 239 -19.36 -15.72 9.62
N GLN A 240 -19.55 -16.86 10.29
CA GLN A 240 -20.27 -16.94 11.57
C GLN A 240 -19.56 -16.19 12.69
N THR A 241 -18.25 -16.02 12.60
CA THR A 241 -17.45 -15.27 13.58
C THR A 241 -17.52 -13.75 13.39
N LEU A 242 -18.09 -13.26 12.28
CA LEU A 242 -18.23 -11.83 12.01
C LEU A 242 -19.37 -11.23 12.84
N SER A 243 -19.01 -10.71 14.02
CA SER A 243 -19.95 -10.24 15.04
C SER A 243 -20.82 -9.04 14.62
N ARG A 244 -20.42 -8.31 13.57
CA ARG A 244 -21.00 -7.02 13.17
C ARG A 244 -21.76 -7.02 11.83
N LEU A 245 -21.96 -8.17 11.19
CA LEU A 245 -22.78 -8.22 9.97
C LEU A 245 -24.28 -8.00 10.29
N PRO A 246 -25.00 -7.21 9.49
CA PRO A 246 -26.45 -7.07 9.60
C PRO A 246 -27.20 -8.40 9.51
N ASN A 247 -28.30 -8.54 10.26
CA ASN A 247 -29.08 -9.79 10.30
C ASN A 247 -29.63 -10.20 8.92
N ASN A 248 -30.03 -9.23 8.09
CA ASN A 248 -30.46 -9.48 6.72
C ASN A 248 -29.33 -10.04 5.85
N LEU A 249 -28.10 -9.55 5.98
CA LEU A 249 -26.94 -10.08 5.27
C LEU A 249 -26.60 -11.50 5.73
N ARG A 250 -26.66 -11.77 7.05
CA ARG A 250 -26.47 -13.13 7.58
C ARG A 250 -27.49 -14.12 7.03
N ALA A 251 -28.76 -13.73 6.94
CA ALA A 251 -29.81 -14.56 6.35
C ALA A 251 -29.52 -14.86 4.86
N THR A 252 -29.11 -13.85 4.09
CA THR A 252 -28.71 -14.03 2.69
C THR A 252 -27.51 -14.96 2.54
N LEU A 253 -26.51 -14.86 3.42
CA LEU A 253 -25.33 -15.75 3.40
C LEU A 253 -25.69 -17.19 3.77
N ASN A 254 -26.61 -17.40 4.71
CA ASN A 254 -27.13 -18.73 5.02
C ASN A 254 -27.88 -19.34 3.82
N ASN A 255 -28.68 -18.54 3.11
CA ASN A 255 -29.34 -19.00 1.89
C ASN A 255 -28.33 -19.36 0.79
N LEU A 256 -27.28 -18.54 0.62
CA LEU A 256 -26.18 -18.83 -0.31
C LEU A 256 -25.43 -20.11 0.09
N GLN A 257 -25.17 -20.34 1.38
CA GLN A 257 -24.55 -21.56 1.88
C GLN A 257 -25.42 -22.80 1.60
N ASN A 258 -26.74 -22.69 1.82
CA ASN A 258 -27.70 -23.75 1.50
C ASN A 258 -27.72 -24.05 -0.01
N HIS A 259 -27.70 -23.01 -0.84
CA HIS A 259 -27.63 -23.16 -2.29
C HIS A 259 -26.33 -23.86 -2.71
N CYS A 260 -25.19 -23.40 -2.21
CA CYS A 260 -23.88 -24.01 -2.47
C CYS A 260 -23.82 -25.48 -2.03
N SER A 261 -24.42 -25.81 -0.88
CA SER A 261 -24.54 -27.20 -0.38
C SER A 261 -25.37 -28.07 -1.33
N ARG A 262 -26.51 -27.57 -1.82
CA ARG A 262 -27.33 -28.28 -2.82
C ARG A 262 -26.58 -28.50 -4.13
N THR A 263 -25.88 -27.47 -4.62
CA THR A 263 -25.06 -27.57 -5.83
C THR A 263 -23.92 -28.58 -5.66
N ALA A 264 -23.26 -28.60 -4.50
CA ALA A 264 -22.21 -29.57 -4.20
C ALA A 264 -22.73 -31.01 -4.23
N LEU A 265 -23.94 -31.26 -3.71
CA LEU A 265 -24.56 -32.59 -3.73
C LEU A 265 -25.07 -33.00 -5.12
N THR A 266 -25.42 -32.04 -5.98
CA THR A 266 -25.93 -32.29 -7.34
C THR A 266 -24.80 -32.48 -8.35
N ASP A 267 -23.70 -31.74 -8.22
CA ASP A 267 -22.52 -31.81 -9.09
C ASP A 267 -21.27 -32.27 -8.32
N GLN A 268 -21.35 -33.50 -7.80
CA GLN A 268 -20.37 -34.06 -6.85
C GLN A 268 -18.94 -34.10 -7.42
N GLN A 269 -18.80 -34.45 -8.71
CA GLN A 269 -17.48 -34.62 -9.34
C GLN A 269 -16.84 -33.27 -9.69
N SER A 270 -17.62 -32.30 -10.19
CA SER A 270 -17.06 -31.01 -10.61
C SER A 270 -16.88 -30.04 -9.43
N PHE A 271 -17.66 -30.17 -8.35
CA PHE A 271 -17.56 -29.30 -7.18
C PHE A 271 -16.24 -29.45 -6.42
N MET A 272 -15.59 -30.62 -6.50
CA MET A 272 -14.25 -30.83 -5.95
C MET A 272 -13.19 -29.92 -6.58
N ASN A 273 -13.41 -29.45 -7.81
CA ASN A 273 -12.54 -28.46 -8.46
C ASN A 273 -12.60 -27.10 -7.71
N PRO A 274 -11.46 -26.53 -7.27
CA PRO A 274 -11.42 -25.20 -6.66
C PRO A 274 -11.98 -24.08 -7.54
N LEU A 275 -11.95 -24.26 -8.87
CA LEU A 275 -12.45 -23.31 -9.86
C LEU A 275 -13.95 -23.48 -10.15
N HIS A 276 -14.65 -24.35 -9.43
CA HIS A 276 -16.09 -24.50 -9.58
C HIS A 276 -16.78 -23.14 -9.36
N PRO A 277 -17.65 -22.66 -10.28
CA PRO A 277 -18.19 -21.30 -10.22
C PRO A 277 -18.91 -20.98 -8.91
N ALA A 278 -19.68 -21.92 -8.36
CA ALA A 278 -20.32 -21.75 -7.06
C ALA A 278 -19.32 -21.57 -5.90
N ARG A 279 -18.13 -22.21 -5.97
CA ARG A 279 -17.08 -22.04 -4.96
C ARG A 279 -16.41 -20.69 -5.08
N VAL A 280 -16.09 -20.27 -6.31
CA VAL A 280 -15.48 -18.96 -6.58
C VAL A 280 -16.40 -17.84 -6.08
N ILE A 281 -17.69 -17.87 -6.41
CA ILE A 281 -18.68 -16.88 -5.95
C ILE A 281 -18.77 -16.87 -4.43
N CYS A 282 -18.93 -18.04 -3.79
CA CYS A 282 -19.03 -18.08 -2.33
C CYS A 282 -17.76 -17.55 -1.65
N GLN A 283 -16.58 -17.91 -2.14
CA GLN A 283 -15.31 -17.41 -1.62
C GLN A 283 -15.17 -15.90 -1.80
N GLU A 284 -15.53 -15.38 -2.96
CA GLU A 284 -15.48 -13.96 -3.27
C GLU A 284 -16.43 -13.16 -2.36
N VAL A 285 -17.67 -13.62 -2.20
CA VAL A 285 -18.66 -13.01 -1.31
C VAL A 285 -18.18 -13.03 0.14
N VAL A 286 -17.70 -14.19 0.63
CA VAL A 286 -17.17 -14.30 2.00
C VAL A 286 -15.97 -13.39 2.23
N SER A 287 -15.04 -13.33 1.26
CA SER A 287 -13.88 -12.45 1.34
C SER A 287 -14.29 -10.97 1.39
N SER A 288 -15.31 -10.59 0.63
CA SER A 288 -15.87 -9.23 0.59
C SER A 288 -16.59 -8.86 1.88
N CYS A 289 -17.25 -9.82 2.53
CA CYS A 289 -17.89 -9.61 3.83
C CYS A 289 -16.90 -9.17 4.94
N HIS A 290 -15.62 -9.56 4.86
CA HIS A 290 -14.59 -9.05 5.78
C HIS A 290 -14.32 -7.55 5.63
N LEU A 291 -14.57 -6.99 4.45
CA LEU A 291 -14.38 -5.57 4.14
C LEU A 291 -15.66 -4.75 4.35
N PHE A 292 -16.78 -5.39 4.70
CA PHE A 292 -18.10 -4.76 4.77
C PHE A 292 -18.12 -3.52 5.67
N GLU A 293 -17.58 -3.62 6.89
CA GLU A 293 -17.51 -2.50 7.84
C GLU A 293 -16.64 -1.33 7.38
N GLN A 294 -15.66 -1.61 6.52
CA GLN A 294 -14.70 -0.59 6.06
C GLN A 294 -15.25 0.22 4.89
N ALA A 295 -16.27 -0.29 4.19
CA ALA A 295 -16.92 0.37 3.08
C ALA A 295 -17.86 1.50 3.52
N THR A 296 -18.25 2.37 2.59
CA THR A 296 -19.26 3.41 2.82
C THR A 296 -20.65 2.82 3.07
N ALA A 297 -21.50 3.54 3.81
CA ALA A 297 -22.87 3.11 4.09
C ALA A 297 -23.68 2.82 2.81
N GLU A 298 -23.51 3.65 1.77
CA GLU A 298 -24.14 3.45 0.46
C GLU A 298 -23.71 2.13 -0.19
N ALA A 299 -22.41 1.84 -0.20
CA ALA A 299 -21.87 0.60 -0.76
C ALA A 299 -22.30 -0.64 0.05
N GLN A 300 -22.43 -0.51 1.38
CA GLN A 300 -22.97 -1.56 2.23
C GLN A 300 -24.44 -1.88 1.89
N ILE A 301 -25.27 -0.86 1.74
CA ILE A 301 -26.69 -1.03 1.39
C ILE A 301 -26.82 -1.68 0.01
N GLN A 302 -26.07 -1.19 -0.98
CA GLN A 302 -26.09 -1.72 -2.35
C GLN A 302 -25.64 -3.18 -2.36
N PHE A 303 -24.54 -3.51 -1.68
CA PHE A 303 -24.03 -4.87 -1.60
C PHE A 303 -25.04 -5.86 -1.00
N VAL A 304 -25.75 -5.47 0.06
CA VAL A 304 -26.79 -6.32 0.67
C VAL A 304 -27.97 -6.51 -0.29
N ALA A 305 -28.38 -5.46 -1.01
CA ALA A 305 -29.46 -5.54 -1.98
C ALA A 305 -29.11 -6.44 -3.17
N ASP A 306 -27.91 -6.26 -3.74
CA ASP A 306 -27.38 -7.04 -4.86
C ASP A 306 -27.21 -8.51 -4.48
N LEU A 307 -26.62 -8.80 -3.31
CA LEU A 307 -26.48 -10.18 -2.83
C LEU A 307 -27.84 -10.86 -2.68
N ARG A 308 -28.81 -10.17 -2.10
CA ARG A 308 -30.16 -10.74 -1.93
C ARG A 308 -30.81 -11.02 -3.28
N HIS A 309 -30.64 -10.11 -4.24
CA HIS A 309 -31.14 -10.30 -5.60
C HIS A 309 -30.43 -11.48 -6.29
N GLY A 310 -29.11 -11.56 -6.20
CA GLY A 310 -28.33 -12.65 -6.81
C GLY A 310 -28.69 -14.02 -6.23
N VAL A 311 -28.85 -14.12 -4.91
CA VAL A 311 -29.28 -15.37 -4.25
C VAL A 311 -30.71 -15.75 -4.67
N ALA A 312 -31.63 -14.79 -4.77
CA ALA A 312 -32.99 -15.07 -5.26
C ALA A 312 -33.01 -15.53 -6.73
N GLN A 313 -32.08 -15.06 -7.57
CA GLN A 313 -31.94 -15.53 -8.94
C GLN A 313 -31.37 -16.96 -8.99
N LEU A 314 -30.38 -17.26 -8.15
CA LEU A 314 -29.83 -18.63 -8.03
C LEU A 314 -30.89 -19.66 -7.63
N GLU A 315 -31.87 -19.30 -6.81
CA GLU A 315 -32.98 -20.19 -6.44
C GLU A 315 -33.93 -20.51 -7.62
N ASN A 316 -33.97 -19.65 -8.65
CA ASN A 316 -34.93 -19.73 -9.75
C ASN A 316 -34.31 -20.16 -11.10
N SER A 317 -32.97 -20.18 -11.26
CA SER A 317 -32.31 -20.57 -12.51
C SER A 317 -31.27 -21.68 -12.37
N SER A 318 -31.11 -22.49 -13.42
CA SER A 318 -30.21 -23.65 -13.44
C SER A 318 -28.75 -23.22 -13.58
N HIS A 319 -28.05 -23.03 -12.45
CA HIS A 319 -26.60 -23.07 -12.12
C HIS A 319 -25.52 -22.51 -13.09
N ASN A 320 -25.83 -22.07 -14.31
CA ASN A 320 -24.87 -21.64 -15.34
C ASN A 320 -25.16 -20.23 -15.91
N ASP A 321 -25.96 -19.42 -15.22
CA ASP A 321 -26.20 -18.04 -15.62
C ASP A 321 -24.99 -17.16 -15.33
N ASN A 322 -24.15 -16.95 -16.35
CA ASN A 322 -23.01 -16.01 -16.32
C ASN A 322 -23.43 -14.59 -15.86
N THR A 323 -24.69 -14.23 -16.03
CA THR A 323 -25.29 -12.96 -15.60
C THR A 323 -25.29 -12.82 -14.08
N VAL A 324 -25.64 -13.87 -13.36
CA VAL A 324 -25.67 -13.89 -11.89
C VAL A 324 -24.26 -13.83 -11.32
N GLN A 325 -23.31 -14.54 -11.94
CA GLN A 325 -21.90 -14.50 -11.54
C GLN A 325 -21.30 -13.09 -11.69
N ALA A 326 -21.58 -12.43 -12.82
CA ALA A 326 -21.15 -11.06 -13.08
C ALA A 326 -21.73 -10.08 -12.05
N LEU A 327 -22.98 -10.28 -11.62
CA LEU A 327 -23.61 -9.46 -10.57
C LEU A 327 -22.88 -9.59 -9.23
N PHE A 328 -22.60 -10.83 -8.79
CA PHE A 328 -21.83 -11.06 -7.56
C PHE A 328 -20.44 -10.44 -7.63
N HIS A 329 -19.71 -10.66 -8.72
CA HIS A 329 -18.36 -10.12 -8.92
C HIS A 329 -18.35 -8.59 -8.91
N THR A 330 -19.30 -7.97 -9.62
CA THR A 330 -19.42 -6.51 -9.68
C THR A 330 -19.71 -5.93 -8.30
N SER A 331 -20.64 -6.51 -7.56
CA SER A 331 -21.00 -6.04 -6.22
C SER A 331 -19.85 -6.19 -5.22
N CYS A 332 -19.13 -7.31 -5.25
CA CYS A 332 -17.93 -7.54 -4.44
C CYS A 332 -16.81 -6.54 -4.76
N SER A 333 -16.53 -6.30 -6.04
CA SER A 333 -15.53 -5.34 -6.50
C SER A 333 -15.85 -3.89 -6.10
N GLN A 334 -17.13 -3.50 -6.16
CA GLN A 334 -17.58 -2.18 -5.71
C GLN A 334 -17.40 -2.00 -4.20
N LEU A 335 -17.76 -3.01 -3.40
CA LEU A 335 -17.58 -2.98 -1.94
C LEU A 335 -16.08 -2.87 -1.58
N GLN A 336 -15.23 -3.67 -2.23
CA GLN A 336 -13.78 -3.65 -2.04
C GLN A 336 -13.18 -2.28 -2.40
N SER A 337 -13.59 -1.71 -3.54
CA SER A 337 -13.12 -0.40 -3.99
C SER A 337 -13.52 0.72 -3.02
N SER A 338 -14.76 0.67 -2.50
CA SER A 338 -15.25 1.61 -1.48
C SER A 338 -14.46 1.48 -0.17
N ALA A 339 -14.24 0.26 0.32
CA ALA A 339 -13.44 0.01 1.51
C ALA A 339 -12.00 0.52 1.38
N GLN A 340 -11.37 0.31 0.22
CA GLN A 340 -10.02 0.83 -0.06
C GLN A 340 -9.98 2.35 -0.08
N LEU A 341 -10.97 3.01 -0.68
CA LEU A 341 -11.07 4.47 -0.71
C LEU A 341 -11.25 5.05 0.70
N SER A 342 -12.14 4.45 1.51
CA SER A 342 -12.38 4.81 2.90
C SER A 342 -11.09 4.70 3.73
N LYS A 343 -10.37 3.58 3.60
CA LYS A 343 -9.08 3.37 4.26
C LYS A 343 -8.03 4.39 3.85
N ARG A 344 -7.96 4.74 2.55
CA ARG A 344 -7.05 5.80 2.06
C ARG A 344 -7.39 7.16 2.67
N ARG A 345 -8.68 7.53 2.73
CA ARG A 345 -9.13 8.79 3.33
C ARG A 345 -8.79 8.86 4.82
N GLU A 346 -9.01 7.77 5.56
CA GLU A 346 -8.67 7.74 6.99
C GLU A 346 -7.16 7.83 7.21
N SER A 347 -6.35 7.13 6.41
CA SER A 347 -4.90 7.24 6.46
C SER A 347 -4.41 8.66 6.14
N GLN A 348 -4.99 9.33 5.14
CA GLN A 348 -4.66 10.72 4.82
C GLN A 348 -5.05 11.68 5.94
N ARG A 349 -6.21 11.46 6.58
CA ARG A 349 -6.67 12.25 7.72
C ARG A 349 -5.73 12.10 8.91
N GLN A 350 -5.32 10.87 9.24
CA GLN A 350 -4.35 10.58 10.31
C GLN A 350 -3.00 11.22 10.02
N GLN A 351 -2.47 11.05 8.80
CA GLN A 351 -1.21 11.67 8.40
C GLN A 351 -1.27 13.20 8.45
N GLY A 352 -2.41 13.79 8.06
CA GLY A 352 -2.66 15.23 8.20
C GLY A 352 -2.63 15.70 9.65
N GLN A 353 -3.27 14.95 10.56
CA GLN A 353 -3.27 15.26 11.99
C GLN A 353 -1.87 15.14 12.60
N GLU A 354 -1.13 14.08 12.28
CA GLU A 354 0.24 13.89 12.75
C GLU A 354 1.17 15.02 12.25
N ASN A 355 1.04 15.40 10.98
CA ASN A 355 1.81 16.50 10.40
C ASN A 355 1.48 17.84 11.09
N MET A 356 0.21 18.13 11.35
CA MET A 356 -0.21 19.34 12.07
C MET A 356 0.30 19.34 13.51
N ALA A 357 0.24 18.21 14.21
CA ALA A 357 0.77 18.07 15.57
C ALA A 357 2.29 18.30 15.59
N ARG A 358 3.01 17.75 14.61
CA ARG A 358 4.46 17.95 14.46
C ARG A 358 4.82 19.40 14.18
N LEU A 359 4.09 20.07 13.28
CA LEU A 359 4.29 21.50 12.99
C LEU A 359 4.04 22.35 14.24
N ARG A 360 2.96 22.08 14.97
CA ARG A 360 2.67 22.78 16.24
C ARG A 360 3.80 22.64 17.24
N LEU A 361 4.32 21.42 17.43
CA LEU A 361 5.46 21.18 18.32
C LEU A 361 6.72 21.94 17.86
N GLN A 362 6.98 22.02 16.55
CA GLN A 362 8.11 22.78 16.02
C GLN A 362 7.95 24.28 16.25
N VAL A 363 6.75 24.82 16.04
CA VAL A 363 6.46 26.24 16.32
C VAL A 363 6.61 26.54 17.80
N HIS A 364 6.07 25.71 18.69
CA HIS A 364 6.26 25.87 20.14
C HIS A 364 7.73 25.91 20.52
N LYS A 365 8.57 25.00 19.99
CA LYS A 365 10.02 25.03 20.23
C LYS A 365 10.70 26.32 19.76
N LEU A 366 10.20 26.96 18.70
CA LEU A 366 10.72 28.25 18.25
C LEU A 366 10.30 29.39 19.18
N ILE A 367 9.07 29.33 19.71
CA ILE A 367 8.56 30.26 20.71
C ILE A 367 9.36 30.09 22.01
N ASP A 368 9.49 28.86 22.52
CA ASP A 368 10.23 28.51 23.75
C ASP A 368 11.63 29.13 23.75
N ARG A 369 12.38 28.97 22.64
CA ARG A 369 13.73 29.53 22.47
C ARG A 369 13.77 31.06 22.53
N LYS A 370 12.71 31.73 22.08
CA LYS A 370 12.61 33.19 22.14
C LYS A 370 12.19 33.68 23.53
N THR A 371 11.45 32.85 24.26
CA THR A 371 10.88 33.20 25.57
C THR A 371 11.71 32.69 26.75
N GLU A 372 12.81 31.96 26.49
CA GLU A 372 13.61 31.22 27.49
C GLU A 372 14.10 32.07 28.67
N ASN A 373 14.35 33.36 28.45
CA ASN A 373 14.82 34.31 29.48
C ASN A 373 13.82 35.43 29.82
N CYS A 374 12.55 35.31 29.39
CA CYS A 374 11.54 36.35 29.55
C CYS A 374 10.42 35.90 30.51
N SER A 375 10.11 36.71 31.52
CA SER A 375 8.93 36.49 32.36
C SER A 375 7.67 36.94 31.63
N LEU A 376 6.99 36.01 30.97
CA LEU A 376 5.75 36.30 30.23
C LEU A 376 4.54 36.41 31.17
N SER A 377 3.70 37.40 30.93
CA SER A 377 2.35 37.48 31.50
C SER A 377 1.49 36.32 30.95
N PRO A 378 0.53 35.75 31.71
CA PRO A 378 -0.33 34.67 31.23
C PRO A 378 -1.06 35.02 29.91
N GLU A 379 -1.42 36.30 29.72
CA GLU A 379 -2.09 36.79 28.52
C GLU A 379 -1.19 36.74 27.27
N ILE A 380 0.12 37.03 27.42
CA ILE A 380 1.09 36.95 26.33
C ILE A 380 1.36 35.49 25.99
N SER A 381 1.45 34.63 27.00
CA SER A 381 1.59 33.19 26.80
C SER A 381 0.41 32.60 26.03
N GLU A 382 -0.82 32.98 26.40
CA GLU A 382 -2.04 32.55 25.69
C GLU A 382 -2.03 32.99 24.22
N LEU A 383 -1.61 34.23 23.94
CA LEU A 383 -1.44 34.73 22.58
C LEU A 383 -0.41 33.90 21.79
N PHE A 384 0.76 33.64 22.37
CA PHE A 384 1.87 32.95 21.67
C PHE A 384 1.54 31.48 21.38
N TYR A 385 1.08 30.73 22.37
CA TYR A 385 0.79 29.29 22.22
C TYR A 385 -0.58 29.00 21.58
N GLY A 386 -1.45 30.00 21.45
CA GLY A 386 -2.76 29.87 20.81
C GLY A 386 -2.83 30.50 19.41
N PRO A 387 -3.34 31.74 19.27
CA PRO A 387 -3.56 32.37 17.98
C PRO A 387 -2.29 32.53 17.14
N LEU A 388 -1.18 32.96 17.75
CA LEU A 388 0.06 33.21 17.02
C LEU A 388 0.68 31.93 16.46
N THR A 389 0.66 30.84 17.25
CA THR A 389 1.04 29.51 16.77
C THR A 389 0.21 29.10 15.55
N THR A 390 -1.09 29.37 15.57
CA THR A 390 -2.00 29.04 14.46
C THR A 390 -1.68 29.85 13.19
N ILE A 391 -1.34 31.14 13.34
CA ILE A 391 -0.88 32.00 12.24
C ILE A 391 0.41 31.46 11.62
N VAL A 392 1.40 31.11 12.45
CA VAL A 392 2.68 30.57 11.96
C VAL A 392 2.48 29.24 11.24
N ILE A 393 1.64 28.34 11.77
CA ILE A 393 1.30 27.07 11.11
C ILE A 393 0.61 27.31 9.76
N TYR A 394 -0.29 28.29 9.66
CA TYR A 394 -0.96 28.65 8.40
C TYR A 394 0.06 29.04 7.32
N PHE A 395 0.99 29.96 7.63
CA PHE A 395 2.02 30.38 6.67
C PHE A 395 3.04 29.28 6.37
N TRP A 396 3.39 28.45 7.36
CA TRP A 396 4.27 27.30 7.18
C TRP A 396 3.67 26.28 6.22
N SER A 397 2.40 25.92 6.40
CA SER A 397 1.70 24.96 5.55
C SER A 397 1.64 25.44 4.08
N ARG A 398 1.50 26.76 3.86
CA ARG A 398 1.31 27.34 2.52
C ARG A 398 2.60 27.73 1.79
N HIS A 399 3.62 28.19 2.51
CA HIS A 399 4.83 28.78 1.92
C HIS A 399 6.13 28.07 2.33
N GLY A 400 6.05 27.04 3.17
CA GLY A 400 7.21 26.30 3.66
C GLY A 400 7.96 27.03 4.78
N SER A 401 8.92 26.33 5.41
CA SER A 401 9.61 26.77 6.64
C SER A 401 10.49 28.02 6.49
N ASN A 402 10.96 28.34 5.27
CA ASN A 402 11.89 29.44 5.01
C ASN A 402 11.19 30.70 4.48
N SER A 403 9.87 30.80 4.62
CA SER A 403 9.13 31.94 4.11
C SER A 403 9.40 33.22 4.91
N GLN A 404 9.51 34.36 4.22
CA GLN A 404 9.65 35.68 4.85
C GLN A 404 8.46 36.00 5.77
N ALA A 405 7.27 35.48 5.46
CA ALA A 405 6.08 35.62 6.30
C ALA A 405 6.29 35.00 7.69
N ILE A 406 6.81 33.76 7.77
CA ILE A 406 7.10 33.11 9.06
C ILE A 406 8.15 33.90 9.85
N GLN A 407 9.21 34.35 9.18
CA GLN A 407 10.23 35.17 9.84
C GLN A 407 9.64 36.48 10.36
N GLY A 408 8.70 37.10 9.64
CA GLY A 408 7.94 38.27 10.09
C GLY A 408 7.14 38.00 11.36
N TYR A 409 6.36 36.92 11.42
CA TYR A 409 5.59 36.57 12.62
C TYR A 409 6.45 36.08 13.79
N LEU A 410 7.60 35.46 13.51
CA LEU A 410 8.58 35.14 14.55
C LEU A 410 9.27 36.39 15.09
N LYS A 411 9.48 37.41 14.27
CA LYS A 411 9.97 38.72 14.71
C LYS A 411 8.91 39.48 15.50
N LEU A 412 7.63 39.35 15.12
CA LEU A 412 6.51 39.91 15.88
C LEU A 412 6.49 39.41 17.34
N ILE A 413 6.91 38.18 17.59
CA ILE A 413 7.11 37.67 18.97
C ILE A 413 8.13 38.52 19.72
N ASP A 414 9.30 38.75 19.11
CA ASP A 414 10.36 39.55 19.72
C ASP A 414 9.90 41.00 19.95
N ASP A 415 9.19 41.57 18.97
CA ASP A 415 8.64 42.92 19.03
C ASP A 415 7.60 43.05 20.16
N ILE A 416 6.73 42.04 20.37
CA ILE A 416 5.74 42.01 21.47
C ILE A 416 6.43 41.88 22.83
N ILE A 417 7.42 40.99 22.95
CA ILE A 417 8.20 40.83 24.19
C ILE A 417 8.88 42.16 24.54
N TRP A 418 9.51 42.81 23.56
CA TRP A 418 10.17 44.09 23.75
C TRP A 418 9.20 45.23 24.10
N TYR A 419 8.05 45.27 23.42
CA TYR A 419 7.01 46.29 23.63
C TYR A 419 6.41 46.23 25.04
N THR A 420 6.24 45.02 25.58
CA THR A 420 5.70 44.79 26.92
C THR A 420 6.74 44.90 28.04
N HIS A 421 8.02 45.04 27.71
CA HIS A 421 9.09 45.27 28.68
C HIS A 421 9.11 46.73 29.17
N ALA A 422 9.48 46.94 30.44
CA ALA A 422 9.68 48.26 31.03
C ALA A 422 11.01 48.87 30.56
N HIS A 423 11.01 50.12 30.10
CA HIS A 423 12.20 50.80 29.57
C HIS A 423 12.47 52.08 30.35
N GLN A 424 13.72 52.29 30.80
CA GLN A 424 14.10 53.49 31.57
C GLN A 424 14.56 54.66 30.68
N ASN A 425 15.02 54.37 29.47
CA ASN A 425 15.57 55.38 28.56
C ASN A 425 14.47 56.03 27.71
N TRP A 426 14.47 57.36 27.61
CA TRP A 426 13.53 58.13 26.79
C TRP A 426 13.50 57.70 25.31
N ASN A 427 14.66 57.35 24.73
CA ASN A 427 14.74 56.86 23.36
C ASN A 427 14.01 55.51 23.19
N SER A 428 14.20 54.58 24.12
CA SER A 428 13.53 53.26 24.11
C SER A 428 12.03 53.38 24.36
N LEU A 429 11.59 54.35 25.17
CA LEU A 429 10.18 54.67 25.36
C LEU A 429 9.51 55.21 24.08
N ARG A 430 10.23 56.05 23.32
CA ARG A 430 9.77 56.54 22.01
C ARG A 430 9.70 55.40 20.99
N GLU A 431 10.75 54.58 20.88
CA GLU A 431 10.77 53.42 19.98
C GLU A 431 9.63 52.45 20.25
N ALA A 432 9.32 52.17 21.52
CA ALA A 432 8.20 51.32 21.88
C ALA A 432 6.84 51.93 21.50
N LYS A 433 6.68 53.27 21.59
CA LYS A 433 5.47 53.96 21.12
C LYS A 433 5.29 53.82 19.61
N ASP A 434 6.38 53.93 18.85
CA ASP A 434 6.36 53.82 17.39
C ASP A 434 6.13 52.36 16.92
N LEU A 435 6.49 51.37 17.74
CA LEU A 435 6.27 49.94 17.46
C LEU A 435 4.82 49.49 17.63
N GLY A 436 4.03 50.11 18.51
CA GLY A 436 2.65 49.71 18.82
C GLY A 436 1.75 49.53 17.58
N PRO A 437 1.56 50.57 16.74
CA PRO A 437 0.72 50.48 15.55
C PRO A 437 1.16 49.40 14.55
N ARG A 438 2.46 49.12 14.48
CA ARG A 438 3.01 48.09 13.61
C ARG A 438 2.68 46.68 14.13
N ILE A 439 2.80 46.47 15.44
CA ILE A 439 2.44 45.20 16.09
C ILE A 439 0.95 44.92 15.89
N GLU A 440 0.10 45.92 16.10
CA GLU A 440 -1.35 45.82 15.89
C GLU A 440 -1.69 45.44 14.46
N SER A 441 -1.18 46.20 13.48
CA SER A 441 -1.46 45.95 12.06
C SER A 441 -1.03 44.55 11.61
N GLN A 442 0.15 44.09 12.03
CA GLN A 442 0.64 42.75 11.68
C GLN A 442 -0.18 41.64 12.37
N LEU A 443 -0.59 41.86 13.61
CA LEU A 443 -1.40 40.91 14.36
C LEU A 443 -2.81 40.81 13.80
N GLU A 444 -3.45 41.93 13.48
CA GLU A 444 -4.75 41.97 12.80
C GLU A 444 -4.73 41.26 11.44
N GLU A 445 -3.68 41.50 10.64
CA GLU A 445 -3.54 40.80 9.36
C GLU A 445 -3.45 39.29 9.58
N GLY A 446 -2.60 38.84 10.50
CA GLY A 446 -2.42 37.41 10.79
C GLY A 446 -3.69 36.75 11.31
N LEU A 447 -4.38 37.38 12.26
CA LEU A 447 -5.63 36.88 12.85
C LEU A 447 -6.75 36.80 11.81
N LYS A 448 -6.83 37.79 10.90
CA LYS A 448 -7.78 37.77 9.78
C LYS A 448 -7.52 36.60 8.83
N ARG A 449 -6.27 36.22 8.59
CA ARG A 449 -5.91 35.09 7.70
C ARG A 449 -6.35 33.73 8.23
N ILE A 450 -6.44 33.58 9.55
CA ILE A 450 -6.91 32.34 10.19
C ILE A 450 -8.41 32.38 10.53
N ASN A 451 -9.15 33.37 10.03
CA ASN A 451 -10.56 33.61 10.34
C ASN A 451 -10.83 33.70 11.86
N TYR A 452 -9.92 34.33 12.61
CA TYR A 452 -10.13 34.59 14.02
C TYR A 452 -11.25 35.61 14.23
N ASP A 453 -11.98 35.50 15.33
CA ASP A 453 -13.11 36.39 15.61
C ASP A 453 -12.66 37.85 15.78
N GLN A 454 -13.41 38.77 15.19
CA GLN A 454 -13.05 40.20 15.15
C GLN A 454 -13.21 40.87 16.52
N ILE A 455 -14.19 40.44 17.32
CA ILE A 455 -14.42 40.96 18.67
C ILE A 455 -13.28 40.49 19.59
N GLU A 456 -12.92 39.21 19.51
CA GLU A 456 -11.78 38.67 20.27
C GLU A 456 -10.44 39.28 19.84
N THR A 457 -10.27 39.62 18.56
CA THR A 457 -9.09 40.36 18.06
C THR A 457 -8.94 41.71 18.76
N GLN A 458 -10.02 42.50 18.82
CA GLN A 458 -10.01 43.82 19.48
C GLN A 458 -9.72 43.71 20.98
N LYS A 459 -10.29 42.71 21.66
CA LYS A 459 -10.00 42.45 23.08
C LYS A 459 -8.52 42.13 23.31
N LEU A 460 -7.92 41.35 22.41
CA LEU A 460 -6.52 40.97 22.51
C LEU A 460 -5.60 42.19 22.33
N ILE A 461 -5.90 43.05 21.36
CA ILE A 461 -5.17 44.31 21.14
C ILE A 461 -5.31 45.24 22.36
N ALA A 462 -6.53 45.41 22.90
CA ALA A 462 -6.76 46.20 24.10
C ALA A 462 -5.95 45.69 25.30
N LYS A 463 -5.83 44.37 25.48
CA LYS A 463 -4.98 43.75 26.51
C LYS A 463 -3.49 44.06 26.29
N LEU A 464 -3.00 44.02 25.06
CA LEU A 464 -1.60 44.40 24.76
C LEU A 464 -1.31 45.87 25.12
N HIS A 465 -2.25 46.79 24.87
CA HIS A 465 -2.12 48.17 25.33
C HIS A 465 -2.10 48.28 26.85
N GLN A 466 -2.97 47.54 27.54
CA GLN A 466 -3.00 47.54 29.01
C GLN A 466 -1.67 47.09 29.61
N LEU A 467 -1.08 46.01 29.07
CA LEU A 467 0.24 45.53 29.48
C LEU A 467 1.33 46.58 29.22
N ARG A 468 1.24 47.33 28.13
CA ARG A 468 2.16 48.45 27.86
C ARG A 468 2.03 49.58 28.88
N TYR A 469 0.81 49.96 29.26
CA TYR A 469 0.60 50.97 30.29
C TYR A 469 1.20 50.55 31.63
N GLN A 470 1.01 49.29 32.03
CA GLN A 470 1.61 48.74 33.25
C GLN A 470 3.15 48.71 33.19
N ALA A 471 3.73 48.41 32.02
CA ALA A 471 5.17 48.46 31.83
C ALA A 471 5.72 49.90 31.95
N LEU A 472 4.97 50.89 31.47
CA LEU A 472 5.30 52.31 31.60
C LEU A 472 5.25 52.78 33.07
N GLU A 473 4.22 52.39 33.82
CA GLU A 473 4.11 52.71 35.25
C GLU A 473 5.31 52.16 36.04
N ARG A 474 5.72 50.92 35.76
CA ARG A 474 6.91 50.31 36.40
C ARG A 474 8.21 51.05 36.07
N SER A 475 8.35 51.58 34.85
CA SER A 475 9.52 52.37 34.48
C SER A 475 9.61 53.75 35.14
N HIS A 476 8.52 54.24 35.72
CA HIS A 476 8.51 55.50 36.49
C HIS A 476 8.81 55.31 37.99
N ILE A 477 8.77 54.07 38.50
CA ILE A 477 8.88 53.74 39.94
C ILE A 477 10.27 53.20 40.30
N SER A 478 11.06 52.75 39.31
CA SER A 478 12.48 52.33 39.42
C SER A 478 13.43 53.41 38.93
#